data_AF-A0A9D5K668-F1
#
_entry.id   AF-A0A9D5K668-F1
#
_cell.length_a   1.000
_cell.length_b   1.000
_cell.length_c   1.000
_cell.angle_alpha   90.00
_cell.angle_beta   90.00
_cell.angle_gamma   90.00
#
_symmetry.space_group_name_H-M   'P 1'
#
loop_
_entity.id
_entity.type
_entity.pdbx_description
1 polymer ?
#
loop_
_entity_poly.entity_id
_entity_poly.type
_entity_poly.pdbx_seq_one_letter_code
_entity_poly.pdbx_strand_id
1 'polypeptide(L)'
;MSYLREGKIDVLHSFGHFGPDDFRRELAVDALAFLEEKDIHAQVWVNHYGGENRHNMGIMWETQQGDNPQSKAYHCDLTKRYGIKYLWSSNLTDCIGQNGRMDFYNLRTLVYEFLLDLRYRPLRNRNHTNQLMNVVSLDDGTKMFDFVRYPLSYTGHGTGYQWAGDLPAQLSDEVLDKLIANKGYIIYYVHLGANDGPPEYFSKPTKAALKNIADRYHEGVLWVAPTTRILRYHTAHKYLRWRHEIKENGTVSIAIDSTSNSVDGKYLPTPDQLKGITFKLKASKTCTVYLDGKMLAVDIRRNDAPARTTATLTGEWAERR
;
A
#
# COMPACT_ATOMS: atom_id res chain seq x y z
N MET A 1 -3.23 13.99 -17.52
CA MET A 1 -1.82 13.65 -17.25
C MET A 1 -1.22 14.33 -16.03
N SER A 2 -1.66 15.54 -15.62
CA SER A 2 -1.13 16.22 -14.43
C SER A 2 -1.20 15.37 -13.15
N TYR A 3 -2.33 14.74 -12.86
CA TYR A 3 -2.50 13.90 -11.67
C TYR A 3 -1.54 12.69 -11.59
N LEU A 4 -1.15 12.11 -12.75
CA LEU A 4 -0.18 11.01 -12.80
C LEU A 4 1.24 11.53 -12.57
N ARG A 5 1.62 12.65 -13.22
CA ARG A 5 2.93 13.28 -13.04
C ARG A 5 3.14 13.83 -11.63
N GLU A 6 2.08 14.32 -11.01
CA GLU A 6 2.09 14.81 -9.62
C GLU A 6 2.03 13.66 -8.59
N GLY A 7 1.96 12.40 -9.03
CA GLY A 7 1.88 11.23 -8.15
C GLY A 7 0.59 11.15 -7.33
N LYS A 8 -0.46 11.88 -7.74
CA LYS A 8 -1.80 11.83 -7.12
C LYS A 8 -2.58 10.59 -7.54
N ILE A 9 -2.29 10.07 -8.74
CA ILE A 9 -2.71 8.75 -9.21
C ILE A 9 -1.42 7.96 -9.43
N ASP A 10 -1.27 6.84 -8.72
CA ASP A 10 -0.01 6.10 -8.64
C ASP A 10 -0.19 4.58 -8.76
N VAL A 11 -1.37 4.16 -9.25
CA VAL A 11 -1.78 2.76 -9.35
C VAL A 11 -2.18 2.45 -10.78
N LEU A 12 -1.65 1.36 -11.33
CA LEU A 12 -2.06 0.81 -12.61
C LEU A 12 -3.21 -0.19 -12.39
N HIS A 13 -4.42 0.17 -12.82
CA HIS A 13 -5.60 -0.68 -12.71
C HIS A 13 -5.69 -1.64 -13.90
N SER A 14 -4.75 -2.57 -13.95
CA SER A 14 -4.50 -3.48 -15.07
C SER A 14 -4.25 -2.72 -16.39
N PHE A 15 -4.19 -3.43 -17.52
CA PHE A 15 -4.06 -2.80 -18.85
C PHE A 15 -5.39 -2.32 -19.45
N GLY A 16 -6.51 -2.57 -18.78
CA GLY A 16 -7.84 -2.22 -19.25
C GLY A 16 -8.87 -3.30 -18.92
N HIS A 17 -10.08 -3.09 -19.43
CA HIS A 17 -11.15 -4.08 -19.39
C HIS A 17 -11.18 -4.81 -20.74
N PHE A 18 -10.96 -6.12 -20.72
CA PHE A 18 -10.89 -6.95 -21.92
C PHE A 18 -11.90 -8.09 -21.84
N GLY A 19 -12.48 -8.46 -22.97
CA GLY A 19 -13.16 -9.75 -23.09
C GLY A 19 -12.17 -10.92 -22.97
N PRO A 20 -12.67 -12.16 -22.85
CA PRO A 20 -11.86 -13.34 -22.52
C PRO A 20 -10.65 -13.61 -23.42
N ASP A 21 -10.69 -13.14 -24.67
CA ASP A 21 -9.65 -13.37 -25.68
C ASP A 21 -9.20 -12.07 -26.38
N ASP A 22 -9.60 -10.90 -25.86
CA ASP A 22 -9.31 -9.60 -26.50
C ASP A 22 -7.94 -9.04 -26.11
N PHE A 23 -7.43 -9.43 -24.93
CA PHE A 23 -6.11 -9.01 -24.49
C PHE A 23 -5.02 -9.70 -25.32
N ARG A 24 -4.03 -8.91 -25.74
CA ARG A 24 -2.83 -9.38 -26.43
C ARG A 24 -1.60 -8.82 -25.73
N ARG A 25 -0.55 -9.62 -25.58
CA ARG A 25 0.68 -9.21 -24.90
C ARG A 25 1.31 -7.95 -25.50
N GLU A 26 1.16 -7.73 -26.80
CA GLU A 26 1.60 -6.52 -27.50
C GLU A 26 0.96 -5.25 -26.90
N LEU A 27 -0.29 -5.32 -26.43
CA LEU A 27 -0.95 -4.20 -25.77
C LEU A 27 -0.25 -3.84 -24.44
N ALA A 28 0.27 -4.84 -23.71
CA ALA A 28 1.07 -4.58 -22.52
C ALA A 28 2.40 -3.92 -22.89
N VAL A 29 3.05 -4.37 -23.97
CA VAL A 29 4.30 -3.75 -24.47
C VAL A 29 4.04 -2.27 -24.81
N ASP A 30 3.03 -1.98 -25.62
CA ASP A 30 2.67 -0.63 -26.03
C ASP A 30 2.30 0.25 -24.84
N ALA A 31 1.50 -0.28 -23.90
CA ALA A 31 1.10 0.44 -22.70
C ALA A 31 2.29 0.80 -21.81
N LEU A 32 3.21 -0.15 -21.56
CA LEU A 32 4.39 0.10 -20.74
C LEU A 32 5.36 1.05 -21.42
N ALA A 33 5.59 0.90 -22.73
CA ALA A 33 6.41 1.83 -23.51
C ALA A 33 5.85 3.26 -23.47
N PHE A 34 4.53 3.41 -23.56
CA PHE A 34 3.87 4.71 -23.42
C PHE A 34 4.09 5.30 -22.02
N LEU A 35 3.98 4.51 -20.95
CA LEU A 35 4.22 5.01 -19.59
C LEU A 35 5.68 5.43 -19.39
N GLU A 36 6.63 4.66 -19.89
CA GLU A 36 8.07 5.00 -19.87
C GLU A 36 8.34 6.30 -20.65
N GLU A 37 7.79 6.45 -21.86
CA GLU A 37 7.92 7.67 -22.68
C GLU A 37 7.38 8.90 -21.93
N LYS A 38 6.35 8.72 -21.10
CA LYS A 38 5.76 9.81 -20.31
C LYS A 38 6.44 10.03 -18.96
N ASP A 39 7.49 9.28 -18.61
CA ASP A 39 8.15 9.32 -17.30
C ASP A 39 7.16 9.05 -16.15
N ILE A 40 6.26 8.10 -16.36
CA ILE A 40 5.32 7.63 -15.35
C ILE A 40 5.89 6.32 -14.80
N HIS A 41 5.98 6.18 -13.48
CA HIS A 41 6.60 5.03 -12.81
C HIS A 41 5.65 4.41 -11.79
N ALA A 42 4.66 3.67 -12.27
CA ALA A 42 3.71 2.97 -11.40
C ALA A 42 4.36 1.72 -10.77
N GLN A 43 4.21 1.54 -9.46
CA GLN A 43 4.74 0.37 -8.76
C GLN A 43 3.65 -0.60 -8.27
N VAL A 44 2.40 -0.18 -8.40
CA VAL A 44 1.22 -0.87 -7.86
C VAL A 44 0.34 -1.30 -9.03
N TRP A 45 0.06 -2.60 -9.07
CA TRP A 45 -0.90 -3.22 -9.97
C TRP A 45 -2.15 -3.62 -9.21
N VAL A 46 -3.30 -3.46 -9.85
CA VAL A 46 -4.60 -3.85 -9.33
C VAL A 46 -5.34 -4.60 -10.42
N ASN A 47 -5.83 -5.79 -10.09
CA ASN A 47 -6.66 -6.57 -11.01
C ASN A 47 -8.00 -5.87 -11.28
N HIS A 48 -8.48 -6.01 -12.51
CA HIS A 48 -9.85 -5.61 -12.86
C HIS A 48 -10.84 -6.66 -12.31
N TYR A 49 -12.04 -6.23 -11.91
CA TYR A 49 -13.10 -7.19 -11.55
C TYR A 49 -13.58 -7.96 -12.79
N GLY A 50 -13.98 -9.22 -12.60
CA GLY A 50 -14.59 -10.07 -13.63
C GLY A 50 -13.67 -11.17 -14.14
N GLY A 51 -14.25 -12.36 -14.36
CA GLY A 51 -13.52 -13.56 -14.79
C GLY A 51 -13.05 -13.50 -16.25
N GLU A 52 -13.64 -12.62 -17.04
CA GLU A 52 -13.28 -12.33 -18.44
C GLU A 52 -11.91 -11.65 -18.58
N ASN A 53 -11.45 -10.94 -17.55
CA ASN A 53 -10.16 -10.23 -17.55
C ASN A 53 -9.02 -11.22 -17.32
N ARG A 54 -8.73 -12.06 -18.32
CA ARG A 54 -7.73 -13.13 -18.21
C ARG A 54 -6.29 -12.62 -18.03
N HIS A 55 -6.01 -11.37 -18.38
CA HIS A 55 -4.71 -10.73 -18.15
C HIS A 55 -4.47 -10.38 -16.68
N ASN A 56 -5.47 -10.48 -15.80
CA ASN A 56 -5.23 -10.33 -14.38
C ASN A 56 -4.16 -11.33 -13.88
N MET A 57 -3.38 -10.91 -12.88
CA MET A 57 -2.31 -11.73 -12.29
C MET A 57 -2.70 -12.28 -10.92
N GLY A 58 -2.12 -13.42 -10.56
CA GLY A 58 -2.26 -14.01 -9.25
C GLY A 58 -3.30 -15.12 -9.21
N ILE A 59 -3.59 -15.58 -7.99
CA ILE A 59 -4.13 -16.92 -7.77
C ILE A 59 -5.61 -16.94 -7.35
N MET A 60 -6.31 -15.79 -7.37
CA MET A 60 -7.66 -15.74 -6.83
C MET A 60 -8.69 -16.40 -7.74
N TRP A 61 -8.58 -16.23 -9.06
CA TRP A 61 -9.50 -16.87 -10.01
C TRP A 61 -8.71 -17.70 -11.01
N GLU A 62 -9.20 -18.89 -11.35
CA GLU A 62 -8.57 -19.76 -12.36
C GLU A 62 -8.45 -19.08 -13.73
N THR A 63 -9.30 -18.09 -14.00
CA THR A 63 -9.24 -17.32 -15.23
C THR A 63 -8.14 -16.28 -15.26
N GLN A 64 -7.48 -15.96 -14.14
CA GLN A 64 -6.31 -15.08 -14.07
C GLN A 64 -5.11 -15.84 -14.65
N GLN A 65 -4.55 -15.31 -15.73
CA GLN A 65 -3.53 -15.97 -16.55
C GLN A 65 -2.41 -15.00 -16.95
N GLY A 66 -2.39 -13.78 -16.40
CA GLY A 66 -1.37 -12.75 -16.67
C GLY A 66 0.03 -13.15 -16.21
N ASP A 67 0.11 -14.09 -15.27
CA ASP A 67 1.34 -14.65 -14.72
C ASP A 67 1.61 -16.10 -15.11
N ASN A 68 0.78 -16.72 -15.96
CA ASN A 68 1.04 -18.06 -16.50
C ASN A 68 1.87 -17.97 -17.81
N PRO A 69 3.13 -18.43 -17.85
CA PRO A 69 3.98 -18.36 -19.05
C PRO A 69 3.44 -19.08 -20.29
N GLN A 70 2.52 -20.02 -20.12
CA GLN A 70 1.91 -20.77 -21.23
C GLN A 70 0.68 -20.07 -21.82
N SER A 71 0.20 -19.01 -21.17
CA SER A 71 -0.98 -18.27 -21.59
C SER A 71 -0.64 -17.20 -22.62
N LYS A 72 -1.56 -16.96 -23.57
CA LYS A 72 -1.51 -15.79 -24.46
C LYS A 72 -1.66 -14.46 -23.71
N ALA A 73 -2.24 -14.51 -22.51
CA ALA A 73 -2.41 -13.35 -21.65
C ALA A 73 -1.16 -13.04 -20.80
N TYR A 74 -0.10 -13.85 -20.88
CA TYR A 74 1.10 -13.69 -20.08
C TYR A 74 1.78 -12.32 -20.30
N HIS A 75 2.03 -11.59 -19.22
CA HIS A 75 2.76 -10.32 -19.23
C HIS A 75 3.52 -10.02 -17.92
N CYS A 76 3.47 -10.91 -16.92
CA CYS A 76 4.06 -10.69 -15.60
C CYS A 76 5.54 -10.29 -15.64
N ASP A 77 6.33 -10.90 -16.53
CA ASP A 77 7.74 -10.55 -16.74
C ASP A 77 7.94 -9.09 -17.18
N LEU A 78 7.08 -8.60 -18.09
CA LEU A 78 7.10 -7.21 -18.55
C LEU A 78 6.71 -6.26 -17.42
N THR A 79 5.61 -6.58 -16.73
CA THR A 79 5.08 -5.81 -15.60
C THR A 79 6.11 -5.69 -14.47
N LYS A 80 6.78 -6.80 -14.12
CA LYS A 80 7.84 -6.81 -13.10
C LYS A 80 9.07 -6.03 -13.54
N ARG A 81 9.50 -6.17 -14.81
CA ARG A 81 10.66 -5.43 -15.37
C ARG A 81 10.44 -3.92 -15.33
N TYR A 82 9.23 -3.47 -15.62
CA TYR A 82 8.84 -2.07 -15.54
C TYR A 82 8.89 -1.49 -14.10
N GLY A 83 8.91 -2.35 -13.07
CA GLY A 83 9.10 -1.94 -11.67
C GLY A 83 7.87 -2.12 -10.79
N ILE A 84 6.80 -2.73 -11.32
CA ILE A 84 5.64 -3.11 -10.50
C ILE A 84 6.05 -4.25 -9.57
N LYS A 85 5.68 -4.10 -8.30
CA LYS A 85 6.02 -5.07 -7.24
C LYS A 85 4.95 -5.20 -6.16
N TYR A 86 4.00 -4.28 -6.13
CA TYR A 86 2.81 -4.37 -5.32
C TYR A 86 1.65 -4.81 -6.19
N LEU A 87 0.94 -5.86 -5.76
CA LEU A 87 -0.18 -6.47 -6.46
C LEU A 87 -1.40 -6.41 -5.54
N TRP A 88 -2.56 -6.10 -6.09
CA TRP A 88 -3.81 -6.49 -5.47
C TRP A 88 -4.44 -7.58 -6.32
N SER A 89 -4.31 -8.83 -5.88
CA SER A 89 -4.92 -9.99 -6.53
C SER A 89 -6.31 -10.28 -5.96
N SER A 90 -7.11 -9.23 -5.75
CA SER A 90 -8.49 -9.30 -5.22
C SER A 90 -8.62 -9.61 -3.70
N ASN A 91 -7.54 -9.41 -2.93
CA ASN A 91 -7.53 -9.64 -1.48
C ASN A 91 -8.24 -8.54 -0.69
N LEU A 92 -9.20 -8.95 0.16
CA LEU A 92 -10.07 -8.07 0.94
C LEU A 92 -10.09 -8.52 2.40
N THR A 93 -10.23 -7.56 3.33
CA THR A 93 -10.54 -7.84 4.74
C THR A 93 -11.31 -6.68 5.36
N ASP A 94 -12.23 -7.01 6.27
CA ASP A 94 -12.95 -6.03 7.09
C ASP A 94 -12.22 -5.71 8.40
N CYS A 95 -10.99 -6.23 8.58
CA CYS A 95 -10.13 -5.79 9.68
C CYS A 95 -9.77 -4.30 9.51
N ILE A 96 -9.87 -3.53 10.59
CA ILE A 96 -9.57 -2.09 10.60
C ILE A 96 -8.20 -1.87 11.26
N GLY A 97 -7.27 -1.26 10.52
CA GLY A 97 -5.92 -0.99 11.01
C GLY A 97 -4.98 -2.19 10.85
N GLN A 98 -4.80 -2.67 9.61
CA GLN A 98 -3.88 -3.77 9.32
C GLN A 98 -2.45 -3.45 9.76
N ASN A 99 -1.70 -4.47 10.20
CA ASN A 99 -0.40 -4.35 10.90
C ASN A 99 -0.41 -3.55 12.21
N GLY A 100 -1.56 -3.05 12.65
CA GLY A 100 -1.75 -2.41 13.93
C GLY A 100 -2.03 -3.40 15.06
N ARG A 101 -2.63 -2.89 16.13
CA ARG A 101 -3.11 -3.68 17.27
C ARG A 101 -4.23 -4.61 16.81
N MET A 102 -4.24 -5.81 17.37
CA MET A 102 -5.35 -6.74 17.23
C MET A 102 -6.34 -6.47 18.37
N ASP A 103 -7.47 -5.84 18.05
CA ASP A 103 -8.60 -5.74 18.98
C ASP A 103 -9.54 -6.95 18.85
N PHE A 104 -10.53 -7.03 19.74
CA PHE A 104 -11.50 -8.13 19.72
C PHE A 104 -12.34 -8.16 18.43
N TYR A 105 -12.61 -6.99 17.84
CA TYR A 105 -13.37 -6.92 16.59
C TYR A 105 -12.57 -7.54 15.44
N ASN A 106 -11.33 -7.13 15.23
CA ASN A 106 -10.47 -7.66 14.18
C ASN A 106 -10.22 -9.16 14.38
N LEU A 107 -10.04 -9.61 15.62
CA LEU A 107 -9.93 -11.04 15.92
C LEU A 107 -11.20 -11.80 15.48
N ARG A 108 -12.38 -11.30 15.86
CA ARG A 108 -13.66 -11.89 15.45
C ARG A 108 -13.83 -11.86 13.92
N THR A 109 -13.45 -10.77 13.27
CA THR A 109 -13.52 -10.61 11.81
C THR A 109 -12.65 -11.64 11.10
N LEU A 110 -11.38 -11.81 11.51
CA LEU A 110 -10.50 -12.83 10.91
C LEU A 110 -11.05 -14.23 11.04
N VAL A 111 -11.58 -14.60 12.23
CA VAL A 111 -12.20 -15.91 12.44
C VAL A 111 -13.43 -16.09 11.55
N TYR A 112 -14.26 -15.07 11.44
CA TYR A 112 -15.46 -15.11 10.63
C TYR A 112 -15.13 -15.25 9.13
N GLU A 113 -14.21 -14.43 8.61
CA GLU A 113 -13.74 -14.51 7.22
C GLU A 113 -13.15 -15.89 6.89
N PHE A 114 -12.36 -16.45 7.81
CA PHE A 114 -11.80 -17.80 7.65
C PHE A 114 -12.89 -18.87 7.57
N LEU A 115 -13.89 -18.83 8.45
CA LEU A 115 -14.99 -19.80 8.46
C LEU A 115 -15.85 -19.70 7.21
N LEU A 116 -16.05 -18.49 6.69
CA LEU A 116 -16.80 -18.30 5.46
C LEU A 116 -16.03 -18.82 4.24
N ASP A 117 -14.72 -18.58 4.16
CA ASP A 117 -13.90 -19.10 3.06
C ASP A 117 -13.90 -20.65 3.07
N LEU A 118 -13.88 -21.30 4.24
CA LEU A 118 -14.07 -22.76 4.35
C LEU A 118 -15.42 -23.25 3.82
N ARG A 119 -16.48 -22.45 3.95
CA ARG A 119 -17.85 -22.84 3.58
C ARG A 119 -18.15 -22.63 2.10
N TYR A 120 -17.70 -21.51 1.55
CA TYR A 120 -18.19 -21.03 0.25
C TYR A 120 -17.19 -21.20 -0.90
N ARG A 121 -15.93 -21.59 -0.63
CA ARG A 121 -14.91 -21.66 -1.67
C ARG A 121 -14.05 -22.92 -1.53
N PRO A 122 -13.88 -23.72 -2.60
CA PRO A 122 -12.77 -24.65 -2.66
C PRO A 122 -11.47 -23.82 -2.66
N LEU A 123 -10.84 -23.75 -1.48
CA LEU A 123 -9.51 -23.26 -1.15
C LEU A 123 -8.68 -22.65 -2.31
N ARG A 124 -8.56 -21.32 -2.34
CA ARG A 124 -7.33 -20.64 -2.78
C ARG A 124 -7.02 -19.40 -1.92
N ASN A 125 -6.01 -19.56 -1.06
CA ASN A 125 -5.00 -18.58 -0.57
C ASN A 125 -5.42 -17.12 -0.28
N ARG A 126 -6.59 -16.86 0.30
CA ARG A 126 -6.76 -15.62 1.06
C ARG A 126 -5.94 -15.70 2.34
N ASN A 127 -5.18 -14.65 2.61
CA ASN A 127 -4.37 -14.58 3.81
C ASN A 127 -5.19 -13.92 4.93
N HIS A 128 -5.77 -14.74 5.81
CA HIS A 128 -6.51 -14.28 7.00
C HIS A 128 -5.56 -13.86 8.11
N THR A 129 -4.77 -12.82 7.86
CA THR A 129 -3.90 -12.22 8.86
C THR A 129 -4.17 -10.73 8.95
N ASN A 130 -3.84 -10.14 10.10
CA ASN A 130 -3.84 -8.69 10.27
C ASN A 130 -2.58 -8.06 9.62
N GLN A 131 -2.27 -8.44 8.38
CA GLN A 131 -1.15 -7.91 7.60
C GLN A 131 -1.70 -7.13 6.41
N LEU A 132 -1.17 -5.92 6.19
CA LEU A 132 -1.47 -5.11 5.02
C LEU A 132 -0.98 -5.79 3.74
N MET A 133 0.15 -6.51 3.81
CA MET A 133 0.79 -7.16 2.67
C MET A 133 1.42 -8.49 3.02
N ASN A 134 1.36 -9.41 2.07
CA ASN A 134 2.05 -10.70 2.10
C ASN A 134 2.88 -10.89 0.84
N VAL A 135 3.91 -11.73 0.91
CA VAL A 135 4.65 -12.11 -0.30
C VAL A 135 3.95 -13.29 -0.94
N VAL A 136 3.59 -13.15 -2.21
CA VAL A 136 3.05 -14.23 -3.04
C VAL A 136 4.08 -14.64 -4.09
N SER A 137 4.05 -15.91 -4.48
CA SER A 137 4.75 -16.41 -5.67
C SER A 137 3.69 -16.67 -6.73
N LEU A 138 3.91 -16.09 -7.90
CA LEU A 138 3.05 -16.19 -9.08
C LEU A 138 3.35 -17.47 -9.87
N ASP A 139 2.52 -17.80 -10.87
CA ASP A 139 2.63 -19.03 -11.65
C ASP A 139 3.98 -19.18 -12.38
N ASP A 140 4.61 -18.07 -12.77
CA ASP A 140 5.95 -18.02 -13.36
C ASP A 140 7.10 -18.01 -12.34
N GLY A 141 6.79 -18.11 -11.04
CA GLY A 141 7.75 -18.04 -9.94
C GLY A 141 8.12 -16.62 -9.49
N THR A 142 7.61 -15.58 -10.17
CA THR A 142 7.82 -14.19 -9.78
C THR A 142 7.25 -13.93 -8.39
N LYS A 143 8.00 -13.20 -7.56
CA LYS A 143 7.54 -12.78 -6.23
C LYS A 143 7.02 -11.35 -6.26
N MET A 144 5.87 -11.14 -5.63
CA MET A 144 5.24 -9.82 -5.45
C MET A 144 4.73 -9.63 -4.03
N PHE A 145 4.56 -8.38 -3.63
CA PHE A 145 3.84 -8.01 -2.42
C PHE A 145 2.34 -7.89 -2.75
N ASP A 146 1.56 -8.87 -2.36
CA ASP A 146 0.11 -8.82 -2.49
C ASP A 146 -0.50 -8.09 -1.28
N PHE A 147 -1.18 -6.98 -1.54
CA PHE A 147 -1.77 -6.11 -0.51
C PHE A 147 -3.26 -6.32 -0.37
N VAL A 148 -3.78 -5.99 0.82
CA VAL A 148 -5.19 -6.15 1.17
C VAL A 148 -5.89 -4.79 1.13
N ARG A 149 -7.13 -4.77 0.64
CA ARG A 149 -8.01 -3.60 0.71
C ARG A 149 -9.13 -3.81 1.74
N TYR A 150 -9.60 -2.70 2.28
CA TYR A 150 -10.78 -2.67 3.13
C TYR A 150 -12.02 -2.36 2.28
N PRO A 151 -12.98 -3.28 2.14
CA PRO A 151 -14.19 -3.08 1.33
C PRO A 151 -15.34 -2.44 2.12
N LEU A 152 -15.31 -2.52 3.46
CA LEU A 152 -16.49 -2.43 4.34
C LEU A 152 -17.60 -3.36 3.84
N SER A 153 -17.51 -4.65 4.12
CA SER A 153 -18.56 -5.61 3.82
C SER A 153 -19.17 -6.15 5.12
N TYR A 154 -20.48 -6.06 5.30
CA TYR A 154 -21.13 -6.65 6.49
C TYR A 154 -21.04 -8.18 6.54
N THR A 155 -20.49 -8.81 5.49
CA THR A 155 -20.48 -10.26 5.29
C THR A 155 -19.09 -10.85 5.05
N GLY A 156 -17.99 -10.08 5.05
CA GLY A 156 -16.65 -10.55 4.65
C GLY A 156 -16.53 -11.01 3.18
N HIS A 157 -17.66 -11.06 2.47
CA HIS A 157 -17.85 -11.63 1.14
C HIS A 157 -18.91 -10.82 0.39
N GLY A 158 -18.47 -9.78 -0.29
CA GLY A 158 -19.32 -9.00 -1.18
C GLY A 158 -18.46 -8.07 -2.01
N THR A 159 -18.93 -7.75 -3.21
CA THR A 159 -18.53 -6.53 -3.92
C THR A 159 -18.69 -5.39 -2.92
N GLY A 160 -17.58 -4.93 -2.35
CA GLY A 160 -17.61 -3.91 -1.30
C GLY A 160 -18.38 -2.68 -1.77
N TYR A 161 -18.71 -1.84 -0.81
CA TYR A 161 -19.03 -0.45 -1.07
C TYR A 161 -17.96 0.15 -1.98
N GLN A 162 -18.31 0.45 -3.23
CA GLN A 162 -17.37 0.79 -4.28
C GLN A 162 -17.78 2.08 -4.98
N TRP A 163 -18.89 2.68 -4.59
CA TRP A 163 -19.40 3.91 -5.18
C TRP A 163 -19.07 5.10 -4.28
N ALA A 164 -18.98 6.29 -4.87
CA ALA A 164 -18.71 7.51 -4.10
C ALA A 164 -19.75 7.71 -2.98
N GLY A 165 -20.99 7.31 -3.22
CA GLY A 165 -22.08 7.37 -2.24
C GLY A 165 -21.88 6.51 -1.00
N ASP A 166 -20.95 5.54 -1.05
CA ASP A 166 -20.68 4.64 0.07
C ASP A 166 -19.54 5.12 0.98
N LEU A 167 -18.78 6.13 0.54
CA LEU A 167 -17.71 6.75 1.32
C LEU A 167 -18.14 7.20 2.72
N PRO A 168 -19.36 7.73 2.97
CA PRO A 168 -19.79 8.07 4.33
C PRO A 168 -19.76 6.88 5.30
N ALA A 169 -20.07 5.67 4.83
CA ALA A 169 -20.01 4.48 5.67
C ALA A 169 -18.56 4.02 5.85
N GLN A 170 -17.79 3.95 4.76
CA GLN A 170 -16.38 3.52 4.77
C GLN A 170 -15.46 4.43 5.59
N LEU A 171 -15.79 5.72 5.62
CA LEU A 171 -15.00 6.77 6.26
C LEU A 171 -15.74 7.37 7.47
N SER A 172 -16.62 6.60 8.09
CA SER A 172 -17.34 6.99 9.30
C SER A 172 -16.39 7.20 10.48
N ASP A 173 -16.81 8.00 11.47
CA ASP A 173 -16.02 8.21 12.69
C ASP A 173 -15.69 6.90 13.41
N GLU A 174 -16.60 5.92 13.41
CA GLU A 174 -16.35 4.60 13.99
C GLU A 174 -15.14 3.90 13.33
N VAL A 175 -15.08 3.90 12.00
CA VAL A 175 -13.97 3.28 11.26
C VAL A 175 -12.68 4.06 11.51
N LEU A 176 -12.72 5.38 11.45
CA LEU A 176 -11.52 6.23 11.60
C LEU A 176 -10.97 6.20 13.03
N ASP A 177 -11.83 6.29 14.04
CA ASP A 177 -11.43 6.22 15.46
C ASP A 177 -10.81 4.87 15.78
N LYS A 178 -11.36 3.80 15.21
CA LYS A 178 -10.80 2.46 15.36
C LYS A 178 -9.48 2.29 14.62
N LEU A 179 -9.34 2.84 13.41
CA LEU A 179 -8.06 2.89 12.70
C LEU A 179 -6.98 3.59 13.55
N ILE A 180 -7.32 4.73 14.14
CA ILE A 180 -6.42 5.51 15.02
C ILE A 180 -6.08 4.69 16.28
N ALA A 181 -7.08 4.08 16.92
CA ALA A 181 -6.87 3.24 18.11
C ALA A 181 -5.96 2.04 17.83
N ASN A 182 -6.12 1.43 16.65
CA ASN A 182 -5.34 0.27 16.21
C ASN A 182 -3.95 0.66 15.68
N LYS A 183 -3.72 1.91 15.28
CA LYS A 183 -2.42 2.41 14.78
C LYS A 183 -1.87 1.60 13.60
N GLY A 184 -2.77 1.19 12.71
CA GLY A 184 -2.44 0.40 11.53
C GLY A 184 -2.68 1.17 10.24
N TYR A 185 -2.85 0.42 9.15
CA TYR A 185 -3.13 0.94 7.82
C TYR A 185 -4.55 0.56 7.40
N ILE A 186 -5.12 1.32 6.46
CA ILE A 186 -6.23 0.89 5.60
C ILE A 186 -5.96 1.42 4.19
N ILE A 187 -6.31 0.62 3.17
CA ILE A 187 -6.38 1.04 1.77
C ILE A 187 -7.83 0.84 1.27
N TYR A 188 -8.44 1.92 0.77
CA TYR A 188 -9.80 1.92 0.23
C TYR A 188 -9.78 1.95 -1.30
N TYR A 189 -10.87 1.48 -1.91
CA TYR A 189 -11.11 1.59 -3.34
C TYR A 189 -12.53 2.13 -3.57
N VAL A 190 -12.66 3.09 -4.49
CA VAL A 190 -13.94 3.70 -4.82
C VAL A 190 -13.95 4.20 -6.27
N HIS A 191 -15.09 4.09 -6.94
CA HIS A 191 -15.41 4.74 -8.20
C HIS A 191 -15.96 6.14 -7.92
N LEU A 192 -15.19 7.18 -8.24
CA LEU A 192 -15.59 8.57 -8.02
C LEU A 192 -16.48 9.14 -9.15
N GLY A 193 -16.55 8.48 -10.31
CA GLY A 193 -17.17 9.01 -11.52
C GLY A 193 -18.30 8.16 -12.12
N ALA A 194 -18.73 7.11 -11.43
CA ALA A 194 -19.79 6.21 -11.89
C ALA A 194 -20.96 6.27 -10.91
N ASN A 195 -21.55 7.46 -10.77
CA ASN A 195 -22.67 7.73 -9.87
C ASN A 195 -23.97 7.87 -10.67
N ASP A 196 -25.05 7.23 -10.24
CA ASP A 196 -26.36 7.26 -10.90
C ASP A 196 -27.19 8.53 -10.58
N GLY A 197 -26.54 9.68 -10.34
CA GLY A 197 -27.17 10.87 -9.74
C GLY A 197 -27.03 12.19 -10.51
N PRO A 198 -27.90 13.20 -10.22
CA PRO A 198 -27.87 14.56 -10.80
C PRO A 198 -26.53 15.30 -10.51
N PRO A 199 -26.23 16.47 -11.14
CA PRO A 199 -24.87 16.89 -11.51
C PRO A 199 -23.89 17.22 -10.37
N GLU A 200 -24.30 17.12 -9.11
CA GLU A 200 -23.35 17.14 -7.99
C GLU A 200 -22.64 15.79 -7.88
N TYR A 201 -21.41 15.72 -8.40
CA TYR A 201 -20.56 14.52 -8.37
C TYR A 201 -20.42 13.86 -6.99
N PHE A 202 -20.57 14.62 -5.89
CA PHE A 202 -20.59 14.08 -4.52
C PHE A 202 -21.78 14.60 -3.71
N SER A 203 -22.44 13.69 -3.00
CA SER A 203 -23.50 14.01 -2.05
C SER A 203 -22.98 14.80 -0.84
N LYS A 204 -23.86 15.52 -0.13
CA LYS A 204 -23.49 16.23 1.12
C LYS A 204 -22.82 15.30 2.16
N PRO A 205 -23.32 14.08 2.42
CA PRO A 205 -22.64 13.12 3.31
C PRO A 205 -21.23 12.75 2.83
N THR A 206 -21.05 12.54 1.52
CA THR A 206 -19.73 12.21 0.94
C THR A 206 -18.74 13.35 1.14
N LYS A 207 -19.15 14.59 0.86
CA LYS A 207 -18.35 15.80 1.10
C LYS A 207 -17.96 15.93 2.57
N ALA A 208 -18.90 15.67 3.49
CA ALA A 208 -18.64 15.72 4.93
C ALA A 208 -17.63 14.66 5.38
N ALA A 209 -17.74 13.42 4.88
CA ALA A 209 -16.79 12.35 5.18
C ALA A 209 -15.37 12.66 4.68
N LEU A 210 -15.24 13.19 3.46
CA LEU A 210 -13.95 13.64 2.91
C LEU A 210 -13.36 14.80 3.71
N LYS A 211 -14.18 15.76 4.15
CA LYS A 211 -13.75 16.86 5.00
C LYS A 211 -13.24 16.37 6.36
N ASN A 212 -13.93 15.40 6.98
CA ASN A 212 -13.51 14.80 8.25
C ASN A 212 -12.10 14.17 8.15
N ILE A 213 -11.81 13.46 7.04
CA ILE A 213 -10.46 12.94 6.78
C ILE A 213 -9.44 14.07 6.65
N ALA A 214 -9.77 15.14 5.91
CA ALA A 214 -8.86 16.27 5.74
C ALA A 214 -8.56 16.97 7.07
N ASP A 215 -9.58 17.18 7.90
CA ASP A 215 -9.45 17.78 9.23
C ASP A 215 -8.52 16.90 10.12
N ARG A 216 -8.78 15.59 10.21
CA ARG A 216 -7.95 14.62 10.95
C ARG A 216 -6.51 14.51 10.41
N TYR A 217 -6.31 14.70 9.11
CA TYR A 217 -4.99 14.77 8.50
C TYR A 217 -4.23 16.03 8.93
N HIS A 218 -4.87 17.19 8.91
CA HIS A 218 -4.27 18.45 9.34
C HIS A 218 -4.00 18.51 10.85
N GLU A 219 -4.84 17.84 11.65
CA GLU A 219 -4.62 17.64 13.09
C GLU A 219 -3.44 16.70 13.39
N GLY A 220 -2.94 15.96 12.38
CA GLY A 220 -1.82 15.02 12.54
C GLY A 220 -2.18 13.71 13.22
N VAL A 221 -3.48 13.40 13.39
CA VAL A 221 -3.95 12.13 13.96
C VAL A 221 -4.12 11.03 12.91
N LEU A 222 -4.28 11.41 11.64
CA LEU A 222 -4.37 10.50 10.51
C LEU A 222 -3.31 10.84 9.45
N TRP A 223 -2.67 9.82 8.89
CA TRP A 223 -1.80 10.00 7.73
C TRP A 223 -2.51 9.50 6.47
N VAL A 224 -2.70 10.41 5.51
CA VAL A 224 -3.30 10.12 4.20
C VAL A 224 -2.22 10.29 3.15
N ALA A 225 -2.04 9.29 2.29
CA ALA A 225 -1.02 9.30 1.24
C ALA A 225 -1.44 8.43 0.05
N PRO A 226 -0.81 8.62 -1.13
CA PRO A 226 -0.98 7.71 -2.26
C PRO A 226 -0.67 6.26 -1.90
N THR A 227 -1.26 5.31 -2.63
CA THR A 227 -1.18 3.87 -2.29
C THR A 227 0.27 3.38 -2.29
N THR A 228 1.03 3.73 -3.32
CA THR A 228 2.45 3.41 -3.45
C THR A 228 3.25 3.95 -2.26
N ARG A 229 2.91 5.14 -1.76
CA ARG A 229 3.61 5.75 -0.63
C ARG A 229 3.38 4.97 0.67
N ILE A 230 2.15 4.53 0.93
CA ILE A 230 1.81 3.68 2.09
C ILE A 230 2.55 2.34 2.00
N LEU A 231 2.49 1.68 0.83
CA LEU A 231 3.09 0.36 0.64
C LEU A 231 4.63 0.39 0.69
N ARG A 232 5.26 1.43 0.10
CA ARG A 232 6.71 1.67 0.22
C ARG A 232 7.13 1.93 1.66
N TYR A 233 6.38 2.77 2.38
CA TYR A 233 6.66 3.04 3.79
C TYR A 233 6.58 1.76 4.63
N HIS A 234 5.53 0.96 4.43
CA HIS A 234 5.39 -0.34 5.10
C HIS A 234 6.55 -1.28 4.79
N THR A 235 6.95 -1.37 3.52
CA THR A 235 8.08 -2.21 3.08
C THR A 235 9.39 -1.77 3.73
N ALA A 236 9.69 -0.47 3.71
CA ALA A 236 10.86 0.08 4.37
C ALA A 236 10.79 -0.21 5.88
N HIS A 237 9.69 0.11 6.54
CA HIS A 237 9.51 -0.13 7.97
C HIS A 237 9.71 -1.61 8.37
N LYS A 238 9.29 -2.56 7.53
CA LYS A 238 9.38 -4.00 7.80
C LYS A 238 10.75 -4.61 7.49
N TYR A 239 11.44 -4.14 6.45
CA TYR A 239 12.62 -4.81 5.88
C TYR A 239 13.91 -3.99 5.93
N LEU A 240 13.88 -2.78 6.49
CA LEU A 240 15.07 -1.94 6.66
C LEU A 240 16.04 -2.56 7.67
N ARG A 241 17.28 -2.76 7.25
CA ARG A 241 18.40 -3.14 8.08
C ARG A 241 19.25 -1.93 8.38
N TRP A 242 19.49 -1.72 9.66
CA TRP A 242 20.26 -0.60 10.16
C TRP A 242 20.96 -1.01 11.46
N ARG A 243 22.00 -0.26 11.78
CA ARG A 243 22.81 -0.42 12.98
C ARG A 243 22.99 0.94 13.63
N HIS A 244 23.33 0.95 14.91
CA HIS A 244 23.64 2.19 15.61
C HIS A 244 24.82 2.02 16.54
N GLU A 245 25.47 3.14 16.81
CA GLU A 245 26.52 3.31 17.81
C GLU A 245 26.19 4.54 18.67
N ILE A 246 26.63 4.51 19.92
CA ILE A 246 26.57 5.69 20.80
C ILE A 246 28.00 6.20 20.91
N LYS A 247 28.25 7.40 20.42
CA LYS A 247 29.56 8.07 20.50
C LYS A 247 29.83 8.52 21.95
N GLU A 248 31.09 8.75 22.29
CA GLU A 248 31.52 9.20 23.63
C GLU A 248 30.81 10.48 24.07
N ASN A 249 30.53 11.39 23.13
CA ASN A 249 29.77 12.62 23.37
C ASN A 249 28.25 12.42 23.54
N GLY A 250 27.77 11.18 23.60
CA GLY A 250 26.37 10.83 23.77
C GLY A 250 25.52 10.84 22.49
N THR A 251 26.09 11.25 21.34
CA THR A 251 25.39 11.27 20.05
C THR A 251 25.11 9.84 19.57
N VAL A 252 23.88 9.60 19.10
CA VAL A 252 23.53 8.35 18.40
C VAL A 252 23.86 8.50 16.92
N SER A 253 24.67 7.59 16.40
CA SER A 253 24.98 7.49 14.98
C SER A 253 24.30 6.24 14.44
N ILE A 254 23.40 6.42 13.48
CA ILE A 254 22.62 5.35 12.85
C ILE A 254 23.15 5.19 11.43
N ALA A 255 23.50 3.96 11.04
CA ALA A 255 23.85 3.63 9.66
C ALA A 255 22.79 2.71 9.08
N ILE A 256 22.24 3.10 7.93
CA ILE A 256 21.32 2.30 7.14
C ILE A 256 22.14 1.45 6.19
N ASP A 257 22.03 0.13 6.34
CA ASP A 257 22.86 -0.82 5.59
C ASP A 257 22.18 -1.22 4.28
N SER A 258 20.89 -1.58 4.34
CA SER A 258 20.13 -2.05 3.18
C SER A 258 18.65 -2.25 3.52
N THR A 259 17.82 -2.40 2.49
CA THR A 259 16.54 -3.10 2.60
C THR A 259 16.73 -4.51 2.04
N SER A 260 16.20 -5.53 2.72
CA SER A 260 16.31 -6.92 2.27
C SER A 260 14.99 -7.66 2.42
N ASN A 261 14.43 -8.08 1.29
CA ASN A 261 13.18 -8.83 1.22
C ASN A 261 13.21 -9.82 0.05
N SER A 262 12.21 -10.70 -0.04
CA SER A 262 12.15 -11.76 -1.05
C SER A 262 11.63 -11.33 -2.43
N VAL A 263 11.14 -10.09 -2.57
CA VAL A 263 10.55 -9.53 -3.81
C VAL A 263 11.55 -8.69 -4.60
N ASP A 264 12.36 -7.89 -3.89
CA ASP A 264 13.36 -6.97 -4.45
C ASP A 264 14.80 -7.45 -4.19
N GLY A 265 14.98 -8.53 -3.41
CA GLY A 265 16.30 -8.95 -2.95
C GLY A 265 16.89 -7.98 -1.92
N LYS A 266 18.21 -7.83 -1.94
CA LYS A 266 18.95 -6.87 -1.10
C LYS A 266 19.32 -5.66 -1.95
N TYR A 267 18.96 -4.46 -1.51
CA TYR A 267 19.29 -3.21 -2.19
C TYR A 267 19.53 -2.09 -1.18
N LEU A 268 20.21 -1.03 -1.61
CA LEU A 268 20.37 0.20 -0.84
C LEU A 268 19.16 1.11 -1.10
N PRO A 269 18.36 1.49 -0.08
CA PRO A 269 17.20 2.34 -0.29
C PRO A 269 17.62 3.77 -0.65
N THR A 270 16.79 4.47 -1.44
CA THR A 270 16.99 5.90 -1.71
C THR A 270 16.49 6.77 -0.54
N PRO A 271 16.97 8.02 -0.40
CA PRO A 271 16.42 8.94 0.59
C PRO A 271 14.89 9.06 0.55
N ASP A 272 14.30 9.20 -0.64
CA ASP A 272 12.84 9.26 -0.81
C ASP A 272 12.13 8.00 -0.29
N GLN A 273 12.70 6.80 -0.50
CA GLN A 273 12.14 5.54 0.04
C GLN A 273 12.14 5.51 1.58
N LEU A 274 13.05 6.27 2.20
CA LEU A 274 13.21 6.34 3.65
C LEU A 274 12.41 7.48 4.29
N LYS A 275 11.80 8.37 3.50
CA LYS A 275 11.02 9.50 4.00
C LYS A 275 10.00 9.03 5.04
N GLY A 276 9.94 9.71 6.17
CA GLY A 276 9.03 9.44 7.29
C GLY A 276 9.46 8.30 8.22
N ILE A 277 10.47 7.49 7.88
CA ILE A 277 11.00 6.50 8.81
C ILE A 277 11.55 7.23 10.04
N THR A 278 11.09 6.79 11.21
CA THR A 278 11.31 7.48 12.48
C THR A 278 12.01 6.57 13.48
N PHE A 279 13.18 7.01 13.95
CA PHE A 279 13.90 6.35 15.04
C PHE A 279 13.49 6.97 16.37
N LYS A 280 13.08 6.13 17.33
CA LYS A 280 12.78 6.55 18.71
C LYS A 280 14.02 6.43 19.56
N LEU A 281 14.41 7.53 20.17
CA LEU A 281 15.61 7.68 20.98
C LEU A 281 15.22 7.96 22.43
N LYS A 282 16.07 7.55 23.37
CA LYS A 282 15.97 8.02 24.76
C LYS A 282 16.22 9.53 24.79
N ALA A 283 15.52 10.23 25.69
CA ALA A 283 15.65 11.67 25.86
C ALA A 283 17.13 12.10 26.03
N SER A 284 17.45 13.31 25.57
CA SER A 284 18.76 13.99 25.60
C SER A 284 19.80 13.63 24.53
N LYS A 285 19.52 12.73 23.59
CA LYS A 285 20.50 12.36 22.56
C LYS A 285 20.31 13.10 21.24
N THR A 286 21.39 13.68 20.73
CA THR A 286 21.52 14.07 19.31
C THR A 286 21.58 12.81 18.45
N CYS A 287 21.14 12.93 17.20
CA CYS A 287 21.11 11.81 16.26
C CYS A 287 21.66 12.24 14.91
N THR A 288 22.47 11.37 14.31
CA THR A 288 22.93 11.49 12.92
C THR A 288 22.59 10.18 12.22
N VAL A 289 22.03 10.27 11.02
CA VAL A 289 21.67 9.08 10.24
C VAL A 289 22.43 9.11 8.93
N TYR A 290 23.03 7.97 8.58
CA TYR A 290 23.86 7.80 7.40
C TYR A 290 23.29 6.72 6.49
N LEU A 291 23.43 6.96 5.19
CA LEU A 291 23.14 6.01 4.12
C LEU A 291 24.34 6.02 3.17
N ASP A 292 25.02 4.88 3.04
CA ASP A 292 26.23 4.75 2.21
C ASP A 292 27.28 5.84 2.52
N GLY A 293 27.55 6.03 3.82
CA GLY A 293 28.51 7.03 4.32
C GLY A 293 28.07 8.49 4.20
N LYS A 294 26.94 8.79 3.55
CA LYS A 294 26.39 10.15 3.40
C LYS A 294 25.31 10.42 4.45
N MET A 295 25.32 11.61 5.02
CA MET A 295 24.36 11.99 6.06
C MET A 295 23.00 12.34 5.45
N LEU A 296 21.93 11.77 6.01
CA LEU A 296 20.55 12.08 5.68
C LEU A 296 20.04 13.25 6.52
N ALA A 297 19.16 14.06 5.94
CA ALA A 297 18.44 15.09 6.66
C ALA A 297 17.40 14.46 7.59
N VAL A 298 17.37 14.95 8.83
CA VAL A 298 16.51 14.43 9.89
C VAL A 298 15.78 15.57 10.61
N ASP A 299 14.47 15.41 10.78
CA ASP A 299 13.66 16.24 11.67
C ASP A 299 13.75 15.65 13.09
N ILE A 300 14.35 16.41 14.00
CA ILE A 300 14.50 16.02 15.42
C ILE A 300 13.40 16.68 16.23
N ARG A 301 12.48 15.88 16.76
CA ARG A 301 11.45 16.35 17.71
C ARG A 301 11.73 15.83 19.10
N ARG A 302 11.58 16.72 20.09
CA ARG A 302 11.70 16.39 21.51
C ARG A 302 10.32 16.55 22.13
N ASN A 303 9.81 15.45 22.70
CA ASN A 303 8.57 15.47 23.46
C ASN A 303 8.93 15.33 24.93
N ASP A 304 8.43 16.25 25.75
CA ASP A 304 8.74 16.29 27.18
C ASP A 304 7.98 15.22 27.99
N ALA A 305 6.83 14.75 27.49
CA ALA A 305 5.99 13.75 28.16
C ALA A 305 5.39 12.71 27.18
N PRO A 306 5.79 11.43 27.22
CA PRO A 306 6.98 10.91 27.90
C PRO A 306 8.25 11.44 27.22
N ALA A 307 9.29 11.74 28.02
CA ALA A 307 10.58 12.23 27.54
C ALA A 307 11.16 11.34 26.43
N ARG A 308 10.99 11.74 25.18
CA ARG A 308 11.40 10.99 23.99
C ARG A 308 11.91 11.95 22.92
N THR A 309 12.97 11.54 22.25
CA THR A 309 13.45 12.21 21.06
C THR A 309 13.16 11.33 19.86
N THR A 310 12.59 11.89 18.80
CA THR A 310 12.39 11.19 17.54
C THR A 310 13.24 11.82 16.47
N ALA A 311 13.92 10.98 15.68
CA ALA A 311 14.62 11.39 14.48
C ALA A 311 13.87 10.85 13.26
N THR A 312 13.25 11.73 12.50
CA THR A 312 12.43 11.38 11.34
C THR A 312 13.15 11.76 10.05
N LEU A 313 13.37 10.80 9.16
CA LEU A 313 14.04 11.05 7.89
C LEU A 313 13.15 11.91 6.97
N THR A 314 13.68 13.01 6.45
CA THR A 314 12.90 13.95 5.60
C THR A 314 12.76 13.47 4.16
N GLY A 315 13.62 12.54 3.75
CA GLY A 315 13.71 12.05 2.37
C GLY A 315 14.81 12.73 1.55
N GLU A 316 15.66 13.53 2.19
CA GLU A 316 16.70 14.33 1.53
C GLU A 316 18.07 14.07 2.16
N TRP A 317 19.13 14.42 1.43
CA TRP A 317 20.48 14.47 1.99
C TRP A 317 20.61 15.68 2.90
N ALA A 318 21.40 15.57 3.97
CA ALA A 318 21.73 16.75 4.77
C ALA A 318 22.63 17.68 3.94
N GLU A 319 22.27 18.96 3.88
CA GLU A 319 23.15 19.98 3.31
C GLU A 319 24.46 20.01 4.11
N ARG A 320 25.60 20.08 3.40
CA ARG A 320 26.89 20.33 4.05
C ARG A 320 26.84 21.74 4.62
N ARG A 321 26.66 21.86 5.93
CA ARG A 321 26.87 23.11 6.66
C ARG A 321 28.36 23.40 6.80
#